data_AF-A0A4U9DC76-F1
#
_entry.id   AF-A0A4U9DC76-F1
#
_cell.length_a   1.000
_cell.length_b   1.000
_cell.length_c   1.000
_cell.angle_alpha   90.00
_cell.angle_beta   90.00
_cell.angle_gamma   90.00
#
_symmetry.space_group_name_H-M   'P 1'
#
loop_
_entity.id
_entity.type
_entity.pdbx_description
1 polymer ?
#
loop_
_entity_poly.entity_id
_entity_poly.type
_entity_poly.pdbx_seq_one_letter_code
_entity_poly.pdbx_strand_id
1 'polypeptide(L)'
;MHVKYNVKDLADYNQSEYDDCYLRNPERMDAKVRRNSSQNGLSEKIRSKLREHFDLVVAIMKTVTGIKFSDIVIEEMLNDFALNKGHTYRAMTLFNIPYGFLYMTEAQDLYNCQVSSKIVNEINKKSNQFICNGFGYIGRKNNMKGNKIILFFSDHIIDAEDKKQTIKLNIAEIGYKENPEDGVVLYQQIIVVDNNIFDNYIRVQKRMLNLAQSIMP
;
A
#
# COMPACT_ATOMS: atom_id res chain seq x y z
N MET A 1 -14.14 -19.62 -17.89
CA MET A 1 -13.75 -20.12 -19.22
C MET A 1 -13.72 -18.91 -20.15
N HIS A 2 -12.55 -18.54 -20.68
CA HIS A 2 -12.43 -17.47 -21.68
C HIS A 2 -12.29 -18.11 -23.05
N VAL A 3 -12.97 -17.56 -24.05
CA VAL A 3 -12.95 -18.03 -25.44
C VAL A 3 -12.17 -17.07 -26.32
N LYS A 4 -11.41 -17.59 -27.30
CA LYS A 4 -10.55 -16.79 -28.20
C LYS A 4 -11.31 -16.27 -29.44
N TYR A 5 -12.55 -15.84 -29.26
CA TYR A 5 -13.40 -15.32 -30.32
C TYR A 5 -14.43 -14.35 -29.76
N ASN A 6 -14.97 -13.48 -30.62
CA ASN A 6 -16.00 -12.52 -30.23
C ASN A 6 -17.29 -13.27 -29.89
N VAL A 7 -17.82 -13.04 -28.70
CA VAL A 7 -19.15 -13.51 -28.32
C VAL A 7 -20.11 -12.38 -28.60
N LYS A 8 -21.18 -12.67 -29.34
CA LYS A 8 -22.23 -11.68 -29.63
C LYS A 8 -22.75 -11.08 -28.33
N ASP A 9 -22.92 -9.76 -28.31
CA ASP A 9 -23.34 -8.96 -27.15
C ASP A 9 -22.33 -8.88 -25.98
N LEU A 10 -21.06 -9.27 -26.22
CA LEU A 10 -19.91 -9.01 -25.34
C LEU A 10 -18.85 -8.16 -26.06
N ALA A 11 -17.86 -7.69 -25.30
CA ALA A 11 -16.73 -6.96 -25.86
C ALA A 11 -15.95 -7.80 -26.88
N ASP A 12 -15.45 -7.15 -27.93
CA ASP A 12 -14.62 -7.81 -28.94
C ASP A 12 -13.37 -8.44 -28.31
N TYR A 13 -13.06 -9.66 -28.75
CA TYR A 13 -11.89 -10.38 -28.27
C TYR A 13 -10.61 -9.73 -28.79
N ASN A 14 -9.73 -9.35 -27.87
CA ASN A 14 -8.38 -8.88 -28.18
C ASN A 14 -7.34 -9.74 -27.44
N GLN A 15 -6.56 -10.52 -28.20
CA GLN A 15 -5.54 -11.42 -27.64
C GLN A 15 -4.49 -10.66 -26.82
N SER A 16 -4.06 -9.47 -27.27
CA SER A 16 -3.10 -8.64 -26.54
C SER A 16 -3.67 -8.17 -25.20
N GLU A 17 -4.93 -7.70 -25.17
CA GLU A 17 -5.58 -7.31 -23.92
C GLU A 17 -5.80 -8.50 -22.98
N TYR A 18 -6.07 -9.68 -23.54
CA TYR A 18 -6.24 -10.91 -22.79
C TYR A 18 -4.93 -11.42 -22.16
N ASP A 19 -3.81 -11.32 -22.88
CA ASP A 19 -2.48 -11.66 -22.37
C ASP A 19 -1.94 -10.62 -21.37
N ASP A 20 -2.34 -9.36 -21.52
CA ASP A 20 -2.03 -8.26 -20.59
C ASP A 20 -3.05 -8.10 -19.44
N CYS A 21 -4.00 -9.03 -19.30
CA CYS A 21 -5.01 -8.98 -18.25
C CYS A 21 -4.43 -9.34 -16.89
N TYR A 22 -4.46 -8.41 -15.93
CA TYR A 22 -3.95 -8.60 -14.56
C TYR A 22 -4.69 -9.68 -13.76
N LEU A 23 -5.92 -10.04 -14.15
CA LEU A 23 -6.67 -11.14 -13.52
C LEU A 23 -6.17 -12.51 -13.98
N ARG A 24 -5.57 -12.58 -15.18
CA ARG A 24 -5.04 -13.81 -15.75
C ARG A 24 -3.55 -13.97 -15.44
N ASN A 25 -2.79 -12.90 -15.66
CA ASN A 25 -1.34 -12.86 -15.50
C ASN A 25 -1.00 -11.73 -14.51
N PRO A 26 -1.23 -11.95 -13.20
CA PRO A 26 -0.89 -10.97 -12.19
C PRO A 26 0.62 -10.78 -12.13
N GLU A 27 1.05 -9.53 -12.00
CA GLU A 27 2.46 -9.16 -11.97
C GLU A 27 2.89 -8.86 -10.53
N ARG A 28 4.11 -9.23 -10.17
CA ARG A 28 4.66 -8.87 -8.86
C ARG A 28 4.92 -7.36 -8.80
N MET A 29 4.85 -6.78 -7.59
CA MET A 29 4.95 -5.33 -7.42
C MET A 29 6.41 -4.86 -7.49
N ASP A 30 7.35 -5.76 -7.26
CA ASP A 30 8.79 -5.54 -7.42
C ASP A 30 9.29 -5.71 -8.88
N ALA A 31 8.48 -6.28 -9.78
CA ALA A 31 8.85 -6.46 -11.18
C ALA A 31 9.06 -5.12 -11.92
N LYS A 32 8.51 -4.01 -11.38
CA LYS A 32 8.61 -2.65 -11.92
C LYS A 32 8.22 -2.53 -13.41
N VAL A 33 7.39 -3.45 -13.92
CA VAL A 33 6.90 -3.45 -15.31
C VAL A 33 5.79 -2.42 -15.49
N ARG A 34 5.92 -1.57 -16.50
CA ARG A 34 4.91 -0.56 -16.87
C ARG A 34 3.85 -1.17 -17.79
N ARG A 35 2.62 -0.69 -17.69
CA ARG A 35 1.58 -0.99 -18.68
C ARG A 35 1.87 -0.32 -20.00
N ASN A 36 1.40 -0.96 -21.06
CA ASN A 36 1.43 -0.42 -22.42
C ASN A 36 0.51 0.81 -22.53
N SER A 37 0.84 1.72 -23.45
CA SER A 37 0.09 2.96 -23.69
C SER A 37 -1.37 2.72 -24.11
N SER A 38 -1.67 1.57 -24.72
CA SER A 38 -3.04 1.13 -25.01
C SER A 38 -3.91 0.98 -23.76
N GLN A 39 -3.31 0.76 -22.59
CA GLN A 39 -4.00 0.61 -21.31
C GLN A 39 -4.03 1.90 -20.47
N ASN A 40 -3.70 3.05 -21.06
CA ASN A 40 -3.70 4.35 -20.38
C ASN A 40 -5.04 4.67 -19.69
N GLY A 41 -6.16 4.23 -20.27
CA GLY A 41 -7.48 4.40 -19.65
C GLY A 41 -7.61 3.70 -18.28
N LEU A 42 -6.99 2.53 -18.08
CA LEU A 42 -6.96 1.86 -16.77
C LEU A 42 -6.04 2.59 -15.79
N SER A 43 -4.86 3.03 -16.26
CA SER A 43 -3.92 3.81 -15.45
C SER A 43 -4.57 5.08 -14.91
N GLU A 44 -5.32 5.80 -15.75
CA GLU A 44 -6.06 7.00 -15.33
C GLU A 44 -7.21 6.69 -14.38
N LYS A 45 -7.95 5.58 -14.58
CA LYS A 45 -8.99 5.14 -13.64
C LYS A 45 -8.41 4.83 -12.25
N ILE A 46 -7.23 4.19 -12.19
CA ILE A 46 -6.54 3.94 -10.91
C ILE A 46 -6.13 5.26 -10.26
N ARG A 47 -5.55 6.19 -11.03
CA ARG A 47 -5.15 7.50 -10.53
C ARG A 47 -6.33 8.31 -9.98
N SER A 48 -7.44 8.37 -10.71
CA SER A 48 -8.66 9.07 -10.29
C SER A 48 -9.28 8.42 -9.05
N LYS A 49 -9.42 7.09 -9.02
CA LYS A 49 -9.96 6.37 -7.84
C LYS A 49 -9.10 6.55 -6.59
N LEU A 50 -7.76 6.52 -6.72
CA LEU A 50 -6.84 6.83 -5.63
C LEU A 50 -7.08 8.26 -5.12
N ARG A 51 -7.14 9.24 -6.03
CA ARG A 51 -7.29 10.67 -5.68
C ARG A 51 -8.63 10.96 -5.00
N GLU A 52 -9.72 10.41 -5.53
CA GLU A 52 -11.08 10.67 -5.06
C GLU A 52 -11.39 10.06 -3.68
N HIS A 53 -10.70 8.97 -3.35
CA HIS A 53 -10.93 8.20 -2.12
C HIS A 53 -9.64 8.03 -1.31
N PHE A 54 -8.75 9.02 -1.37
CA PHE A 54 -7.43 8.93 -0.72
C PHE A 54 -7.52 8.84 0.80
N ASP A 55 -8.54 9.49 1.39
CA ASP A 55 -8.90 9.37 2.80
C ASP A 55 -9.11 7.91 3.22
N LEU A 56 -9.83 7.14 2.40
CA LEU A 56 -10.08 5.72 2.64
C LEU A 56 -8.81 4.88 2.47
N VAL A 57 -7.93 5.25 1.53
CA VAL A 57 -6.61 4.61 1.37
C VAL A 57 -5.81 4.76 2.67
N VAL A 58 -5.71 5.98 3.21
CA VAL A 58 -5.03 6.25 4.49
C VAL A 58 -5.67 5.46 5.65
N ALA A 59 -7.00 5.39 5.71
CA ALA A 59 -7.70 4.60 6.73
C ALA A 59 -7.40 3.10 6.64
N ILE A 60 -7.35 2.55 5.43
CA ILE A 60 -6.96 1.15 5.18
C ILE A 60 -5.50 0.93 5.55
N MET A 61 -4.59 1.82 5.13
CA MET A 61 -3.18 1.77 5.50
C MET A 61 -3.00 1.66 7.01
N LYS A 62 -3.66 2.54 7.78
CA LYS A 62 -3.63 2.49 9.25
C LYS A 62 -4.10 1.15 9.79
N THR A 63 -5.15 0.59 9.20
CA THR A 63 -5.74 -0.68 9.64
C THR A 63 -4.80 -1.86 9.35
N VAL A 64 -4.20 -1.91 8.17
CA VAL A 64 -3.35 -3.04 7.76
C VAL A 64 -1.95 -3.00 8.37
N THR A 65 -1.38 -1.80 8.57
CA THR A 65 -0.04 -1.64 9.14
C THR A 65 -0.06 -1.49 10.66
N GLY A 66 -1.17 -1.04 11.24
CA GLY A 66 -1.24 -0.62 12.64
C GLY A 66 -0.50 0.69 12.91
N ILE A 67 -0.24 1.51 11.88
CA ILE A 67 0.50 2.77 11.96
C ILE A 67 -0.42 3.93 11.57
N LYS A 68 -0.56 4.91 12.44
CA LYS A 68 -1.13 6.22 12.09
C LYS A 68 0.02 7.12 11.64
N PHE A 69 0.16 7.21 10.32
CA PHE A 69 1.13 8.07 9.65
C PHE A 69 0.87 9.55 9.98
N SER A 70 1.94 10.34 10.06
CA SER A 70 1.84 11.79 10.10
C SER A 70 1.51 12.36 8.71
N ASP A 71 0.99 13.58 8.65
CA ASP A 71 0.66 14.22 7.37
C ASP A 71 1.90 14.39 6.48
N ILE A 72 3.07 14.64 7.09
CA ILE A 72 4.36 14.74 6.38
C ILE A 72 4.68 13.42 5.68
N VAL A 73 4.56 12.29 6.38
CA VAL A 73 4.84 10.98 5.79
C VAL A 73 3.83 10.64 4.69
N ILE A 74 2.55 10.97 4.88
CA ILE A 74 1.52 10.77 3.85
C ILE A 74 1.83 11.59 2.59
N GLU A 75 2.30 12.83 2.76
CA GLU A 75 2.72 13.70 1.65
C GLU A 75 3.94 13.12 0.91
N GLU A 76 4.97 12.66 1.64
CA GLU A 76 6.14 11.99 1.05
C GLU A 76 5.73 10.75 0.24
N MET A 77 4.88 9.89 0.80
CA MET A 77 4.33 8.71 0.12
C MET A 77 3.57 9.08 -1.16
N LEU A 78 2.75 10.13 -1.12
CA LEU A 78 2.04 10.62 -2.30
C LEU A 78 2.99 11.13 -3.38
N ASN A 79 4.02 11.88 -2.98
CA ASN A 79 5.03 12.42 -3.88
C ASN A 79 5.83 11.29 -4.54
N ASP A 80 6.29 10.30 -3.77
CA ASP A 80 6.97 9.12 -4.30
C ASP A 80 6.11 8.39 -5.33
N PHE A 81 4.85 8.13 -4.99
CA PHE A 81 3.92 7.45 -5.88
C PHE A 81 3.66 8.25 -7.17
N ALA A 82 3.57 9.58 -7.07
CA ALA A 82 3.37 10.48 -8.20
C ALA A 82 4.61 10.53 -9.11
N LEU A 83 5.79 10.75 -8.54
CA LEU A 83 7.07 10.81 -9.24
C LEU A 83 7.37 9.49 -9.95
N ASN A 84 7.14 8.37 -9.25
CA ASN A 84 7.29 7.04 -9.82
C ASN A 84 6.13 6.65 -10.73
N LYS A 85 5.15 7.52 -11.00
CA LYS A 85 3.95 7.23 -11.81
C LYS A 85 3.31 5.88 -11.42
N GLY A 86 3.17 5.62 -10.12
CA GLY A 86 2.80 4.32 -9.54
C GLY A 86 1.56 3.69 -10.20
N HIS A 87 0.56 4.51 -10.51
CA HIS A 87 -0.66 4.11 -11.21
C HIS A 87 -0.46 3.44 -12.58
N THR A 88 0.71 3.58 -13.21
CA THR A 88 1.01 3.00 -14.53
C THR A 88 1.68 1.61 -14.48
N TYR A 89 2.08 1.11 -13.31
CA TYR A 89 2.68 -0.22 -13.20
C TYR A 89 1.64 -1.33 -13.46
N ARG A 90 2.04 -2.40 -14.14
CA ARG A 90 1.19 -3.56 -14.46
C ARG A 90 0.63 -4.24 -13.21
N ALA A 91 1.39 -4.26 -12.11
CA ALA A 91 0.98 -4.83 -10.84
C ALA A 91 -0.10 -4.01 -10.09
N MET A 92 -0.30 -2.73 -10.45
CA MET A 92 -1.42 -1.96 -9.92
C MET A 92 -2.73 -2.40 -10.57
N THR A 93 -3.80 -2.47 -9.80
CA THR A 93 -5.15 -2.79 -10.30
C THR A 93 -6.16 -1.90 -9.56
N LEU A 94 -7.42 -1.92 -9.97
CA LEU A 94 -8.47 -1.20 -9.24
C LEU A 94 -8.79 -1.80 -7.86
N PHE A 95 -8.35 -3.04 -7.63
CA PHE A 95 -8.69 -3.84 -6.46
C PHE A 95 -7.63 -3.78 -5.36
N ASN A 96 -6.36 -3.64 -5.74
CA ASN A 96 -5.24 -3.64 -4.80
C ASN A 96 -4.65 -2.24 -4.53
N ILE A 97 -5.35 -1.15 -4.89
CA ILE A 97 -4.84 0.23 -4.79
C ILE A 97 -4.17 0.53 -3.44
N PRO A 98 -4.77 0.22 -2.27
CA PRO A 98 -4.14 0.54 -0.99
C PRO A 98 -2.82 -0.19 -0.77
N TYR A 99 -2.75 -1.48 -1.15
CA TYR A 99 -1.55 -2.30 -0.98
C TYR A 99 -0.47 -1.92 -1.99
N GLY A 100 -0.86 -1.67 -3.23
CA GLY A 100 0.05 -1.22 -4.27
C GLY A 100 0.60 0.19 -3.98
N PHE A 101 -0.21 1.08 -3.40
CA PHE A 101 0.25 2.38 -2.91
C PHE A 101 1.32 2.20 -1.82
N LEU A 102 1.05 1.38 -0.80
CA LEU A 102 2.04 1.06 0.26
C LEU A 102 3.33 0.47 -0.30
N TYR A 103 3.24 -0.46 -1.23
CA TYR A 103 4.41 -1.17 -1.74
C TYR A 103 5.28 -0.31 -2.67
N MET A 104 4.67 0.63 -3.41
CA MET A 104 5.35 1.44 -4.41
C MET A 104 5.94 2.76 -3.88
N THR A 105 5.76 3.04 -2.58
CA THR A 105 6.44 4.14 -1.90
C THR A 105 7.83 3.71 -1.46
N GLU A 106 8.77 4.64 -1.44
CA GLU A 106 10.11 4.38 -0.90
C GLU A 106 10.05 4.17 0.62
N ALA A 107 11.18 3.86 1.25
CA ALA A 107 11.24 3.71 2.69
C ALA A 107 10.87 5.03 3.40
N GLN A 108 9.92 4.97 4.34
CA GLN A 108 9.35 6.14 5.02
C GLN A 108 9.91 6.28 6.44
N ASP A 109 10.22 7.50 6.89
CA ASP A 109 10.63 7.76 8.27
C ASP A 109 9.41 7.72 9.21
N LEU A 110 9.45 6.85 10.23
CA LEU A 110 8.37 6.71 11.20
C LEU A 110 8.51 7.63 12.40
N TYR A 111 9.50 8.51 12.46
CA TYR A 111 9.61 9.49 13.52
C TYR A 111 8.32 10.30 13.69
N ASN A 112 7.85 10.46 14.93
CA ASN A 112 6.56 11.08 15.28
C ASN A 112 5.30 10.39 14.73
N CYS A 113 5.38 9.21 14.11
CA CYS A 113 4.20 8.41 13.83
C CYS A 113 3.70 7.70 15.09
N GLN A 114 2.39 7.45 15.15
CA GLN A 114 1.79 6.64 16.22
C GLN A 114 1.63 5.21 15.74
N VAL A 115 2.02 4.24 16.57
CA VAL A 115 2.00 2.81 16.22
C VAL A 115 1.20 1.97 17.21
N SER A 116 0.73 0.82 16.75
CA SER A 116 0.00 -0.15 17.56
C SER A 116 0.84 -0.70 18.72
N SER A 117 0.17 -1.21 19.76
CA SER A 117 0.83 -1.77 20.96
C SER A 117 1.82 -2.89 20.64
N LYS A 118 1.57 -3.70 19.61
CA LYS A 118 2.49 -4.75 19.15
C LYS A 118 3.81 -4.15 18.67
N ILE A 119 3.75 -3.10 17.86
CA ILE A 119 4.92 -2.39 17.34
C ILE A 119 5.63 -1.64 18.48
N VAL A 120 4.89 -1.00 19.38
CA VAL A 120 5.44 -0.35 20.59
C VAL A 120 6.33 -1.30 21.38
N ASN A 121 5.84 -2.51 21.66
CA ASN A 121 6.57 -3.50 22.45
C ASN A 121 7.88 -3.92 21.76
N GLU A 122 7.84 -4.16 20.46
CA GLU A 122 9.01 -4.59 19.70
C GLU A 122 10.05 -3.46 19.55
N ILE A 123 9.63 -2.22 19.29
CA ILE A 123 10.53 -1.05 19.26
C ILE A 123 11.18 -0.86 20.63
N ASN A 124 10.41 -0.81 21.71
CA ASN A 124 10.94 -0.56 23.05
C ASN A 124 11.91 -1.66 23.52
N LYS A 125 11.70 -2.90 23.05
CA LYS A 125 12.56 -4.05 23.36
C LYS A 125 13.86 -4.07 22.54
N LYS A 126 13.81 -3.75 21.25
CA LYS A 126 14.90 -4.02 20.30
C LYS A 126 15.66 -2.77 19.85
N SER A 127 15.01 -1.60 19.82
CA SER A 127 15.62 -0.39 19.27
C SER A 127 16.69 0.17 20.20
N ASN A 128 17.82 0.58 19.62
CA ASN A 128 18.90 1.21 20.37
C ASN A 128 18.67 2.71 20.53
N GLN A 129 18.07 3.38 19.52
CA GLN A 129 17.92 4.84 19.52
C GLN A 129 16.49 5.35 19.67
N PHE A 130 15.48 4.51 19.49
CA PHE A 130 14.08 4.92 19.49
C PHE A 130 13.30 4.29 20.64
N ILE A 131 12.25 4.99 21.07
CA ILE A 131 11.33 4.57 22.12
C ILE A 131 9.94 5.12 21.81
N CYS A 132 8.91 4.36 22.12
CA CYS A 132 7.53 4.81 22.02
C CYS A 132 7.05 5.36 23.36
N ASN A 133 6.36 6.51 23.34
CA ASN A 133 5.74 7.06 24.54
C ASN A 133 4.44 6.32 24.93
N GLY A 134 3.81 6.72 26.04
CA GLY A 134 2.57 6.10 26.53
C GLY A 134 1.37 6.21 25.58
N PHE A 135 1.44 7.10 24.58
CA PHE A 135 0.42 7.25 23.54
C PHE A 135 0.77 6.49 22.25
N GLY A 136 1.90 5.75 22.24
CA GLY A 136 2.37 4.97 21.09
C GLY A 136 3.08 5.79 20.02
N TYR A 137 3.45 7.05 20.30
CA TYR A 137 4.26 7.85 19.36
C TYR A 137 5.73 7.47 19.46
N ILE A 138 6.36 7.28 18.30
CA ILE A 138 7.79 7.01 18.21
C ILE A 138 8.59 8.30 18.41
N GLY A 139 9.50 8.28 19.37
CA GLY A 139 10.47 9.32 19.62
C GLY A 139 11.88 8.77 19.76
N ARG A 140 12.87 9.65 19.94
CA ARG A 140 14.25 9.25 20.22
C ARG A 140 14.46 9.06 21.72
N LYS A 141 15.31 8.12 22.08
CA LYS A 141 15.91 8.06 23.41
C LYS A 141 16.79 9.30 23.61
N ASN A 142 16.86 9.80 24.85
CA ASN A 142 17.57 11.03 25.19
C ASN A 142 18.99 11.05 24.61
N ASN A 143 19.38 12.17 24.00
CA ASN A 143 20.71 12.44 23.42
C ASN A 143 21.15 11.55 22.25
N MET A 144 20.28 10.68 21.71
CA MET A 144 20.61 9.86 20.53
C MET A 144 20.38 10.64 19.22
N LYS A 145 21.31 10.52 18.26
CA LYS A 145 21.24 11.16 16.94
C LYS A 145 21.83 10.23 15.87
N GLY A 146 21.49 10.51 14.61
CA GLY A 146 22.14 9.89 13.45
C GLY A 146 21.34 8.75 12.81
N ASN A 147 20.65 7.92 13.59
CA ASN A 147 19.87 6.82 13.01
C ASN A 147 18.47 7.29 12.58
N LYS A 148 17.86 6.57 11.64
CA LYS A 148 16.44 6.68 11.27
C LYS A 148 15.71 5.42 11.69
N ILE A 149 14.41 5.54 11.93
CA ILE A 149 13.51 4.41 12.07
C ILE A 149 12.58 4.42 10.87
N ILE A 150 12.71 3.40 10.03
CA ILE A 150 12.07 3.40 8.72
C ILE A 150 11.03 2.29 8.61
N LEU A 151 10.03 2.53 7.78
CA LEU A 151 9.08 1.56 7.26
C LEU A 151 9.40 1.27 5.81
N PHE A 152 9.45 0.00 5.44
CA PHE A 152 9.49 -0.40 4.03
C PHE A 152 8.77 -1.73 3.80
N PHE A 153 8.38 -1.96 2.55
CA PHE A 153 7.67 -3.17 2.14
C PHE A 153 8.56 -4.02 1.22
N SER A 154 8.50 -5.33 1.40
CA SER A 154 9.27 -6.30 0.63
C SER A 154 8.45 -7.54 0.32
N ASP A 155 9.02 -8.46 -0.47
CA ASP A 155 8.51 -9.81 -0.68
C ASP A 155 7.03 -9.85 -1.10
N HIS A 156 6.68 -9.20 -2.21
CA HIS A 156 5.37 -9.43 -2.82
C HIS A 156 5.31 -10.86 -3.40
N ILE A 157 4.58 -11.73 -2.72
CA ILE A 157 4.35 -13.12 -3.13
C ILE A 157 2.95 -13.24 -3.72
N ILE A 158 2.86 -13.90 -4.87
CA ILE A 158 1.61 -14.24 -5.54
C ILE A 158 1.51 -15.76 -5.57
N ASP A 159 0.54 -16.31 -4.83
CA ASP A 159 0.22 -17.72 -4.87
C ASP A 159 -0.74 -18.00 -6.05
N ALA A 160 -0.27 -18.80 -7.00
CA ALA A 160 -1.03 -19.13 -8.20
C ALA A 160 -2.18 -20.12 -7.94
N GLU A 161 -2.06 -20.98 -6.93
CA GLU A 161 -3.07 -21.99 -6.60
C GLU A 161 -4.22 -21.37 -5.81
N ASP A 162 -3.88 -20.64 -4.74
CA ASP A 162 -4.86 -20.05 -3.82
C ASP A 162 -5.31 -18.63 -4.20
N LYS A 163 -4.70 -18.04 -5.24
CA LYS A 163 -4.88 -16.62 -5.64
C LYS A 163 -4.65 -15.63 -4.49
N LYS A 164 -3.91 -16.04 -3.47
CA LYS A 164 -3.53 -15.20 -2.34
C LYS A 164 -2.32 -14.36 -2.71
N GLN A 165 -2.32 -13.12 -2.26
CA GLN A 165 -1.18 -12.23 -2.39
C GLN A 165 -0.78 -11.76 -1.00
N THR A 166 0.53 -11.67 -0.76
CA THR A 166 1.06 -11.17 0.50
C THR A 166 2.21 -10.21 0.27
N ILE A 167 2.30 -9.19 1.13
CA ILE A 167 3.45 -8.29 1.21
C ILE A 167 4.03 -8.34 2.63
N LYS A 168 5.34 -8.22 2.76
CA LYS A 168 6.01 -8.12 4.06
C LYS A 168 6.20 -6.65 4.42
N LEU A 169 5.71 -6.28 5.59
CA LEU A 169 6.00 -5.01 6.24
C LEU A 169 7.24 -5.17 7.12
N ASN A 170 8.18 -4.25 7.02
CA ASN A 170 9.39 -4.20 7.83
C ASN A 170 9.53 -2.83 8.49
N ILE A 171 9.81 -2.81 9.80
CA ILE A 171 10.28 -1.63 10.52
C ILE A 171 11.71 -1.89 10.95
N ALA A 172 12.63 -1.03 10.55
CA ALA A 172 14.05 -1.17 10.84
C ALA A 172 14.65 0.11 11.42
N GLU A 173 15.68 -0.04 12.25
CA GLU A 173 16.57 1.04 12.65
C GLU A 173 17.80 1.01 11.74
N ILE A 174 18.08 2.13 11.06
CA ILE A 174 19.21 2.26 10.13
C ILE A 174 20.10 3.43 10.50
N GLY A 175 21.40 3.32 10.20
CA GLY A 175 22.32 4.45 10.16
C GLY A 175 21.99 5.42 9.01
N TYR A 176 22.47 6.66 9.08
CA TYR A 176 22.12 7.73 8.14
C TYR A 176 22.43 7.42 6.65
N LYS A 177 23.41 6.54 6.39
CA LYS A 177 23.89 6.20 5.03
C LYS A 177 23.68 4.72 4.67
N GLU A 178 22.96 3.98 5.51
CA GLU A 178 22.69 2.56 5.27
C GLU A 178 21.48 2.39 4.36
N ASN A 179 21.48 1.33 3.56
CA ASN A 179 20.30 0.98 2.80
C ASN A 179 19.23 0.45 3.75
N PRO A 180 17.93 0.58 3.39
CA PRO A 180 16.84 0.06 4.22
C PRO A 180 16.99 -1.40 4.65
N GLU A 181 17.54 -2.23 3.76
CA GLU A 181 17.74 -3.67 3.94
C GLU A 181 18.94 -4.04 4.84
N ASP A 182 19.87 -3.10 5.06
CA ASP A 182 21.04 -3.30 5.94
C ASP A 182 20.69 -3.01 7.42
N GLY A 183 19.49 -2.50 7.69
CA GLY A 183 19.05 -2.08 9.01
C GLY A 183 18.79 -3.20 10.01
N VAL A 184 18.85 -2.83 11.29
CA VAL A 184 18.42 -3.72 12.38
C VAL A 184 16.89 -3.77 12.38
N VAL A 185 16.35 -4.91 11.94
CA VAL A 185 14.90 -5.12 11.88
C VAL A 185 14.31 -5.19 13.29
N LEU A 186 13.40 -4.26 13.58
CA LEU A 186 12.70 -4.16 14.86
C LEU A 186 11.40 -4.96 14.83
N TYR A 187 10.62 -4.85 13.75
CA TYR A 187 9.31 -5.49 13.61
C TYR A 187 9.08 -5.96 12.17
N GLN A 188 8.41 -7.11 12.02
CA GLN A 188 7.95 -7.62 10.73
C GLN A 188 6.53 -8.15 10.84
N GLN A 189 5.79 -8.02 9.75
CA GLN A 189 4.46 -8.58 9.61
C GLN A 189 4.20 -8.97 8.17
N ILE A 190 3.59 -10.13 7.97
CA ILE A 190 3.01 -10.51 6.68
C ILE A 190 1.61 -9.91 6.59
N ILE A 191 1.36 -9.13 5.56
CA ILE A 191 0.07 -8.55 5.23
C ILE A 191 -0.52 -9.33 4.08
N VAL A 192 -1.71 -9.88 4.29
CA VAL A 192 -2.50 -10.49 3.20
C VAL A 192 -3.23 -9.39 2.45
N VAL A 193 -3.10 -9.39 1.12
CA VAL A 193 -3.77 -8.44 0.22
C VAL A 193 -5.23 -8.86 0.07
N ASP A 194 -6.14 -8.05 0.61
CA ASP A 194 -7.57 -8.19 0.38
C ASP A 194 -8.02 -7.29 -0.78
N ASN A 195 -8.19 -7.88 -1.96
CA ASN A 195 -8.62 -7.18 -3.17
C ASN A 195 -10.02 -6.55 -3.10
N ASN A 196 -10.82 -6.86 -2.07
CA ASN A 196 -12.15 -6.29 -1.88
C ASN A 196 -12.19 -5.15 -0.86
N ILE A 197 -11.13 -4.97 -0.06
CA ILE A 197 -11.16 -4.05 1.08
C ILE A 197 -11.50 -2.62 0.66
N PHE A 198 -10.92 -2.15 -0.46
CA PHE A 198 -11.09 -0.76 -0.88
C PHE A 198 -12.51 -0.47 -1.36
N ASP A 199 -13.06 -1.35 -2.21
CA ASP A 199 -14.44 -1.21 -2.70
C ASP A 199 -15.46 -1.39 -1.58
N ASN A 200 -15.16 -2.23 -0.59
CA ASN A 200 -15.99 -2.37 0.61
C ASN A 200 -16.01 -1.06 1.42
N TYR A 201 -14.86 -0.41 1.63
CA TYR A 201 -14.78 0.88 2.32
C TYR A 201 -15.55 1.97 1.57
N ILE A 202 -15.37 2.08 0.24
CA ILE A 202 -16.09 3.04 -0.60
C ILE A 202 -17.60 2.81 -0.51
N ARG A 203 -18.06 1.55 -0.61
CA ARG A 203 -19.48 1.18 -0.52
C ARG A 203 -20.06 1.55 0.85
N VAL A 204 -19.33 1.28 1.93
CA VAL A 204 -19.76 1.63 3.29
C VAL A 204 -19.84 3.14 3.45
N GLN A 205 -18.84 3.90 3.01
CA GLN A 205 -18.84 5.37 3.08
C GLN A 205 -20.06 5.95 2.33
N LYS A 206 -20.30 5.52 1.09
CA LYS A 206 -21.46 5.96 0.30
C LYS A 206 -22.78 5.61 0.98
N ARG A 207 -22.92 4.39 1.51
CA ARG A 207 -24.12 3.97 2.23
C ARG A 207 -24.38 4.85 3.47
N MET A 208 -23.35 5.20 4.23
CA MET A 208 -23.49 6.06 5.40
C MET A 208 -23.86 7.49 5.03
N LEU A 209 -23.26 8.05 3.97
CA LEU A 209 -23.61 9.39 3.48
C LEU A 209 -25.06 9.44 2.98
N ASN A 210 -25.51 8.45 2.22
CA ASN A 210 -26.89 8.36 1.75
C ASN A 210 -27.87 8.23 2.92
N LEU A 211 -27.54 7.43 3.94
CA LEU A 211 -28.36 7.31 5.14
C LEU A 211 -28.46 8.65 5.87
N ALA A 212 -27.34 9.35 6.05
CA ALA A 212 -27.32 10.67 6.69
C ALA A 212 -28.20 11.68 5.92
N GLN A 213 -28.07 11.74 4.59
CA GLN A 213 -28.89 12.61 3.73
C GLN A 213 -30.38 12.25 3.78
N SER A 214 -30.73 10.96 3.89
CA SER A 214 -32.12 10.54 3.97
C SER A 214 -32.81 10.90 5.30
N ILE A 215 -32.02 11.07 6.37
CA ILE A 215 -32.52 11.41 7.70
C ILE A 215 -32.44 12.94 7.94
N MET A 216 -31.40 13.58 7.40
CA MET A 216 -31.11 15.01 7.54
C MET A 216 -31.03 15.63 6.13
N PRO A 217 -32.18 15.94 5.50
CA PRO A 217 -32.24 16.50 4.14
C PRO A 217 -31.70 17.93 4.06
#